data_AF-A0A920J7I1-F1
#
_entry.id   AF-A0A920J7I1-F1
#
_cell.length_a   1.000
_cell.length_b   1.000
_cell.length_c   1.000
_cell.angle_alpha   90.00
_cell.angle_beta   90.00
_cell.angle_gamma   90.00
#
_symmetry.space_group_name_H-M   'P 1'
#
loop_
_entity.id
_entity.type
_entity.pdbx_description
1 polymer ?
#
loop_
_entity_poly.entity_id
_entity_poly.type
_entity_poly.pdbx_seq_one_letter_code
_entity_poly.pdbx_strand_id
1 'polypeptide(L)'
;MIQLKKDPRESEASKYDLSYVSLDGNIGCMVNGAGLAMGTMDTIKFFKGNPANFLDVGGTATQERVAKAFKIILDDPEVKVVLVNIFGGIVRCDLIAEGIVAAIDEVGVEIPVVFKA
;
A
#
# COMPACT_ATOMS: atom_id res chain seq x y z
N MET A 1 -29.69 -0.58 -13.88
CA MET A 1 -28.50 0.10 -13.31
C MET A 1 -27.45 -0.96 -13.07
N ILE A 2 -26.32 -0.92 -13.78
CA ILE A 2 -25.23 -1.88 -13.58
C ILE A 2 -24.45 -1.39 -12.36
N GLN A 3 -24.60 -2.04 -11.21
CA GLN A 3 -23.67 -1.86 -10.09
C GLN A 3 -22.34 -2.48 -10.53
N LEU A 4 -21.40 -1.65 -10.97
CA LEU A 4 -19.98 -2.02 -10.97
C LEU A 4 -19.66 -2.46 -9.55
N LYS A 5 -19.45 -3.76 -9.33
CA LYS A 5 -18.94 -4.30 -8.06
C LYS A 5 -17.59 -3.63 -7.82
N LYS A 6 -17.57 -2.61 -6.96
CA LYS A 6 -16.32 -2.10 -6.39
C LYS A 6 -15.70 -3.22 -5.57
N ASP A 7 -14.40 -3.38 -5.68
CA ASP A 7 -13.65 -4.29 -4.83
C ASP A 7 -13.93 -3.94 -3.36
N PRO A 8 -14.25 -4.92 -2.49
CA PRO A 8 -14.46 -4.66 -1.07
C PRO A 8 -13.31 -3.88 -0.43
N ARG A 9 -12.08 -4.12 -0.88
CA ARG A 9 -10.87 -3.44 -0.38
C ARG A 9 -10.85 -1.96 -0.72
N GLU A 10 -11.37 -1.54 -1.88
CA GLU A 10 -11.55 -0.11 -2.20
C GLU A 10 -12.54 0.56 -1.25
N SER A 11 -13.64 -0.15 -0.94
CA SER A 11 -14.62 0.35 0.02
C SER A 11 -14.05 0.44 1.42
N GLU A 12 -13.29 -0.55 1.89
CA GLU A 12 -12.62 -0.50 3.19
C GLU A 12 -11.58 0.62 3.23
N ALA A 13 -10.74 0.76 2.21
CA ALA A 13 -9.72 1.80 2.11
C ALA A 13 -10.33 3.22 2.26
N SER A 14 -11.45 3.47 1.59
CA SER A 14 -12.12 4.77 1.63
C SER A 14 -12.60 5.18 3.03
N LYS A 15 -12.85 4.23 3.95
CA LYS A 15 -13.24 4.54 5.33
C LYS A 15 -12.09 5.13 6.15
N TYR A 16 -10.86 4.95 5.70
CA TYR A 16 -9.63 5.41 6.37
C TYR A 16 -8.92 6.51 5.56
N ASP A 17 -9.64 7.15 4.63
CA ASP A 17 -9.10 8.15 3.70
C ASP A 17 -7.89 7.64 2.92
N LEU A 18 -7.91 6.37 2.51
CA LEU A 18 -6.89 5.76 1.67
C LEU A 18 -7.38 5.70 0.23
N SER A 19 -6.53 6.09 -0.71
CA SER A 19 -6.83 5.94 -2.14
C SER A 19 -6.28 4.59 -2.60
N TYR A 20 -7.15 3.59 -2.71
CA TYR A 20 -6.81 2.24 -3.14
C TYR A 20 -7.49 1.92 -4.48
N VAL A 21 -6.79 1.20 -5.37
CA VAL A 21 -7.37 0.59 -6.56
C VAL A 21 -6.76 -0.80 -6.73
N SER A 22 -7.59 -1.81 -6.89
CA SER A 22 -7.10 -3.17 -7.13
C SER A 22 -6.61 -3.33 -8.57
N LEU A 23 -5.52 -4.09 -8.74
CA LEU A 23 -4.96 -4.48 -10.04
C LEU A 23 -4.78 -6.01 -10.07
N ASP A 24 -4.41 -6.53 -11.24
CA ASP A 24 -4.08 -7.95 -11.42
C ASP A 24 -2.55 -8.12 -11.35
N GLY A 25 -2.05 -8.48 -10.16
CA GLY A 25 -0.63 -8.58 -9.88
C GLY A 25 -0.32 -9.19 -8.53
N ASN A 26 0.96 -9.24 -8.17
CA ASN A 26 1.45 -9.96 -6.99
C ASN A 26 2.42 -9.13 -6.13
N ILE A 27 2.69 -7.88 -6.50
CA ILE A 27 3.53 -6.94 -5.75
C ILE A 27 2.63 -5.87 -5.15
N GLY A 28 2.35 -5.98 -3.85
CA GLY A 28 1.61 -4.97 -3.11
C GLY A 28 2.40 -3.67 -3.02
N CYS A 29 1.76 -2.52 -3.21
CA CYS A 29 2.41 -1.22 -3.18
C CYS A 29 1.78 -0.33 -2.10
N MET A 30 2.61 0.30 -1.25
CA MET A 30 2.18 1.36 -0.33
C MET A 30 3.06 2.59 -0.50
N VAL A 31 2.45 3.72 -0.85
CA VAL A 31 3.16 4.94 -1.26
C VAL A 31 2.50 6.19 -0.68
N ASN A 32 3.25 7.27 -0.48
CA ASN A 32 2.70 8.60 -0.16
C ASN A 32 2.76 9.53 -1.39
N GLY A 33 1.60 9.94 -1.86
CA GLY A 33 1.40 10.79 -3.04
C GLY A 33 1.11 10.00 -4.31
N ALA A 34 0.01 10.32 -4.97
CA ALA A 34 -0.46 9.65 -6.19
C ALA A 34 0.58 9.62 -7.33
N GLY A 35 1.36 10.68 -7.52
CA GLY A 35 2.42 10.72 -8.54
C GLY A 35 3.54 9.72 -8.27
N LEU A 36 3.97 9.61 -7.00
CA LEU A 36 4.95 8.61 -6.60
C LEU A 36 4.37 7.20 -6.70
N ALA A 37 3.09 7.02 -6.38
CA ALA A 37 2.41 5.72 -6.48
C ALA A 37 2.39 5.21 -7.93
N MET A 38 2.01 6.07 -8.89
CA MET A 38 2.07 5.75 -10.32
C MET A 38 3.49 5.41 -10.77
N GLY A 39 4.48 6.26 -10.43
CA GLY A 39 5.88 5.99 -10.78
C GLY A 39 6.44 4.71 -10.16
N THR A 40 5.96 4.32 -8.99
CA THR A 40 6.33 3.06 -8.32
C THR A 40 5.80 1.86 -9.11
N MET A 41 4.52 1.89 -9.50
CA MET A 41 3.93 0.84 -10.32
C MET A 41 4.61 0.74 -11.68
N ASP A 42 4.92 1.87 -12.31
CA ASP A 42 5.65 1.91 -13.58
C ASP A 42 7.05 1.30 -13.43
N THR A 43 7.75 1.61 -12.32
CA THR A 43 9.06 1.02 -12.02
C THR A 43 8.96 -0.49 -11.85
N ILE A 44 7.96 -0.99 -11.12
CA ILE A 44 7.70 -2.42 -10.97
C ILE A 44 7.48 -3.08 -12.34
N LYS A 45 6.61 -2.49 -13.17
CA LYS A 45 6.32 -2.98 -14.53
C LYS A 45 7.58 -2.94 -15.42
N PHE A 46 8.39 -1.88 -15.33
CA PHE A 46 9.63 -1.74 -16.08
C PHE A 46 10.61 -2.87 -15.78
N PHE A 47 10.70 -3.29 -14.51
CA PHE A 47 11.47 -4.46 -14.08
C PHE A 47 10.72 -5.80 -14.22
N LYS A 48 9.64 -5.84 -15.01
CA LYS A 48 8.83 -7.04 -15.34
C LYS A 48 8.06 -7.64 -14.16
N GLY A 49 7.91 -6.90 -13.05
CA GLY A 49 6.99 -7.26 -11.96
C GLY A 49 5.55 -6.85 -12.26
N ASN A 50 4.60 -7.30 -11.45
CA ASN A 50 3.18 -6.93 -11.58
C ASN A 50 2.67 -6.29 -10.28
N PRO A 51 2.37 -4.97 -10.27
CA PRO A 51 1.75 -4.33 -9.13
C PRO A 51 0.34 -4.91 -8.92
N ALA A 52 0.06 -5.32 -7.68
CA ALA A 52 -1.24 -5.88 -7.28
C ALA A 52 -2.26 -4.78 -6.97
N ASN A 53 -1.77 -3.57 -6.65
CA ASN A 53 -2.63 -2.45 -6.30
C ASN A 53 -1.95 -1.11 -6.55
N PHE A 54 -2.78 -0.08 -6.69
CA PHE A 54 -2.42 1.30 -6.37
C PHE A 54 -2.82 1.56 -4.92
N LEU A 55 -1.95 2.16 -4.11
CA LEU A 55 -2.34 2.71 -2.80
C LEU A 55 -1.54 3.94 -2.44
N ASP A 56 -2.26 5.03 -2.18
CA ASP A 56 -1.74 6.29 -1.65
C ASP A 56 -2.25 6.52 -0.22
N VAL A 57 -1.33 6.58 0.75
CA VAL A 57 -1.59 6.89 2.17
C VAL A 57 -1.66 8.39 2.46
N GLY A 58 -1.32 9.24 1.50
CA GLY A 58 -1.28 10.69 1.61
C GLY A 58 -0.05 11.25 2.35
N GLY A 59 0.13 12.57 2.27
CA GLY A 59 1.27 13.29 2.86
C GLY A 59 1.21 13.55 4.37
N THR A 60 0.20 13.01 5.06
CA THR A 60 0.01 13.14 6.52
C THR A 60 -0.32 11.77 7.12
N ALA A 61 0.37 10.74 6.64
CA ALA A 61 0.15 9.37 7.07
C ALA A 61 0.45 9.19 8.57
N THR A 62 -0.49 8.60 9.29
CA THR A 62 -0.38 8.23 10.70
C THR A 62 -0.08 6.75 10.83
N GLN A 63 0.39 6.33 12.01
CA GLN A 63 0.64 4.92 12.32
C GLN A 63 -0.57 4.02 12.02
N GLU A 64 -1.76 4.47 12.43
CA GLU A 64 -3.03 3.75 12.20
C GLU A 64 -3.34 3.60 10.72
N ARG A 65 -3.19 4.68 9.93
CA ARG A 65 -3.47 4.64 8.48
C ARG A 65 -2.50 3.71 7.76
N VAL A 66 -1.23 3.71 8.16
CA VAL A 66 -0.21 2.77 7.65
C VAL A 66 -0.61 1.32 7.95
N ALA A 67 -0.99 1.03 9.20
CA ALA A 67 -1.39 -0.32 9.58
C ALA A 67 -2.64 -0.82 8.83
N LYS A 68 -3.64 0.06 8.64
CA LYS A 68 -4.85 -0.26 7.86
C LYS A 68 -4.54 -0.46 6.38
N ALA A 69 -3.72 0.39 5.79
CA ALA A 69 -3.25 0.22 4.41
C ALA A 69 -2.54 -1.14 4.23
N PHE A 70 -1.67 -1.50 5.18
CA PHE A 70 -0.96 -2.76 5.15
C PHE A 70 -1.90 -3.96 5.22
N LYS A 71 -2.88 -3.94 6.14
CA LYS A 71 -3.92 -4.98 6.25
C LYS A 71 -4.71 -5.13 4.95
N ILE A 72 -5.08 -4.03 4.29
CA ILE A 72 -5.83 -4.06 3.02
C ILE A 72 -5.01 -4.70 1.89
N ILE A 73 -3.70 -4.41 1.82
CA ILE A 73 -2.82 -5.02 0.83
C ILE A 73 -2.69 -6.53 1.08
N LEU A 74 -2.54 -6.94 2.34
CA LEU A 74 -2.37 -8.34 2.72
C LEU A 74 -3.65 -9.19 2.65
N ASP A 75 -4.81 -8.55 2.58
CA ASP A 75 -6.09 -9.22 2.32
C ASP A 75 -6.15 -9.77 0.87
N ASP A 76 -5.25 -9.31 -0.01
CA ASP A 76 -5.07 -9.90 -1.33
C ASP A 76 -4.23 -11.20 -1.27
N PRO A 77 -4.81 -12.38 -1.56
CA PRO A 77 -4.06 -13.63 -1.58
C PRO A 77 -3.01 -13.71 -2.71
N GLU A 78 -3.13 -12.89 -3.75
CA GLU A 78 -2.18 -12.86 -4.87
C GLU A 78 -0.90 -12.09 -4.51
N VAL A 79 -0.92 -11.24 -3.48
CA VAL A 79 0.25 -10.48 -3.03
C VAL A 79 1.29 -11.42 -2.40
N LYS A 80 2.49 -11.44 -2.97
CA LYS A 80 3.64 -12.25 -2.51
C LYS A 80 4.80 -11.43 -1.95
N VAL A 81 4.78 -10.11 -2.17
CA VAL A 81 5.77 -9.16 -1.64
C VAL A 81 5.12 -7.79 -1.54
N VAL A 82 5.50 -7.01 -0.52
CA VAL A 82 5.04 -5.62 -0.38
C VAL A 82 6.22 -4.68 -0.60
N LEU A 83 6.08 -3.75 -1.54
CA LEU A 83 6.97 -2.62 -1.71
C LEU A 83 6.37 -1.38 -1.06
N VAL A 84 7.05 -0.90 -0.02
CA VAL A 84 6.76 0.38 0.61
C VAL A 84 7.74 1.41 0.08
N ASN A 85 7.23 2.37 -0.70
CA ASN A 85 8.05 3.46 -1.25
C ASN A 85 7.50 4.78 -0.74
N ILE A 86 8.16 5.32 0.27
CA ILE A 86 7.79 6.57 0.92
C ILE A 86 8.85 7.61 0.58
N PHE A 87 8.47 8.87 0.42
CA PHE A 87 9.42 9.96 0.31
C PHE A 87 9.30 10.85 1.55
N GLY A 88 10.39 10.91 2.32
CA GLY A 88 10.51 11.76 3.50
C GLY A 88 10.46 13.23 3.13
N GLY A 89 9.50 13.95 3.69
CA GLY A 89 9.31 15.39 3.44
C GLY A 89 8.70 16.02 4.67
N ILE A 90 7.39 16.25 4.63
CA ILE A 90 6.62 16.69 5.81
C ILE A 90 6.47 15.52 6.81
N VAL A 91 6.31 14.30 6.31
CA VAL A 91 6.22 13.09 7.12
C VAL A 91 7.62 12.61 7.49
N ARG A 92 7.82 12.30 8.77
CA ARG A 92 9.07 11.68 9.23
C ARG A 92 9.06 10.19 8.91
N CYS A 93 10.15 9.68 8.33
CA CYS A 93 10.25 8.29 7.92
C CYS A 93 10.28 7.31 9.10
N ASP A 94 10.72 7.74 10.28
CA ASP A 94 10.72 6.92 11.50
C ASP A 94 9.31 6.57 11.97
N LEU A 95 8.38 7.53 11.99
CA LEU A 95 6.97 7.29 12.32
C LEU A 95 6.31 6.26 11.37
N ILE A 96 6.70 6.29 10.08
CA ILE A 96 6.19 5.33 9.10
C ILE A 96 6.80 3.96 9.33
N ALA A 97 8.11 3.87 9.58
CA ALA A 97 8.78 2.62 9.91
C ALA A 97 8.18 1.98 11.18
N GLU A 98 7.96 2.76 12.24
CA GLU A 98 7.29 2.32 13.46
C GLU A 98 5.87 1.80 13.19
N GLY A 99 5.13 2.45 12.30
CA GLY A 99 3.80 1.98 11.89
C GLY A 99 3.82 0.67 11.11
N ILE A 100 4.83 0.46 10.27
CA ILE A 100 4.99 -0.80 9.52
C ILE A 100 5.38 -1.93 10.47
N VAL A 101 6.34 -1.70 11.38
CA VAL A 101 6.75 -2.71 12.36
C VAL A 101 5.57 -3.10 13.24
N ALA A 102 4.82 -2.13 13.77
CA ALA A 102 3.63 -2.40 14.56
C ALA A 102 2.56 -3.18 13.78
N ALA A 103 2.35 -2.85 12.49
CA ALA A 103 1.43 -3.60 11.64
C ALA A 103 1.90 -5.03 11.37
N ILE A 104 3.20 -5.23 11.17
CA ILE A 104 3.80 -6.55 10.97
C ILE A 104 3.61 -7.42 12.22
N ASP A 105 3.85 -6.87 13.40
CA ASP A 105 3.71 -7.56 14.68
C ASP A 105 2.24 -7.91 15.00
N GLU A 106 1.29 -7.05 14.63
CA GLU A 106 -0.13 -7.29 14.87
C GLU A 106 -0.73 -8.29 13.88
N VAL A 107 -0.31 -8.26 12.60
CA VAL A 107 -0.92 -9.05 11.52
C VAL A 107 -0.22 -10.39 11.31
N GLY A 108 1.07 -10.51 11.66
CA GLY A 108 1.86 -11.71 11.41
C GLY A 108 2.23 -11.86 9.93
N VAL A 109 3.05 -10.94 9.42
CA VAL A 109 3.38 -10.87 7.99
C VAL A 109 4.50 -11.87 7.65
N GLU A 110 4.18 -12.87 6.84
CA GLU A 110 5.13 -13.91 6.41
C GLU A 110 5.80 -13.62 5.06
N ILE A 111 5.28 -12.64 4.31
CA ILE A 111 5.82 -12.28 3.00
C ILE A 111 6.89 -11.18 3.11
N PRO A 112 7.87 -11.11 2.19
CA PRO A 112 8.89 -10.09 2.24
C PRO A 112 8.31 -8.67 2.12
N VAL A 113 8.85 -7.76 2.92
CA VAL A 113 8.53 -6.33 2.87
C VAL A 113 9.79 -5.56 2.49
N VAL A 114 9.76 -4.87 1.37
CA VAL A 114 10.86 -4.03 0.88
C VAL A 114 10.53 -2.58 1.20
N PHE A 115 11.39 -1.90 1.94
CA PHE A 115 11.21 -0.51 2.32
C PHE A 115 12.21 0.40 1.60
N LYS A 116 11.72 1.49 1.03
CA LYS A 116 12.53 2.55 0.41
C LYS A 116 11.97 3.90 0.86
N ALA A 117 12.81 4.70 1.53
CA ALA A 117 12.50 6.01 2.10
C ALA A 117 13.47 7.08 1.62
#